data_AF-A0A0F1BDT8-F1
#
_entry.id   AF-A0A0F1BDT8-F1
#
_cell.length_a   1.000
_cell.length_b   1.000
_cell.length_c   1.000
_cell.angle_alpha   90.00
_cell.angle_beta   90.00
_cell.angle_gamma   90.00
#
_symmetry.space_group_name_H-M   'P 1'
#
loop_
_entity.id
_entity.type
_entity.pdbx_description
1 polymer ?
#
loop_
_entity_poly.entity_id
_entity_poly.type
_entity_poly.pdbx_seq_one_letter_code
_entity_poly.pdbx_strand_id
1 'polypeptide(L)'
;MEKLLQANNILTGLLWEPESLSFLDPGAQAAFRGMVKANRRLVYKDAAGHLAFGYCEKISTLYEPFAIYIKELFGDGIYFSHSDDNFTYLLIVNEGRIVSGTDCFIERELFDELMRHPEQYEHLEVTLLTEVQLSVVVEKCHAHQVSLKRRRRFIISSILFGGIIFLALLALALHFLVAG
;
A
#
# COMPACT_ATOMS: atom_id res chain seq x y z
N MET A 1 -12.84 9.31 8.29
CA MET A 1 -11.53 8.83 7.79
C MET A 1 -11.52 8.57 6.28
N GLU A 2 -12.40 7.71 5.77
CA GLU A 2 -12.36 7.21 4.38
C GLU A 2 -12.31 8.32 3.31
N LYS A 3 -13.20 9.31 3.39
CA LYS A 3 -13.25 10.43 2.45
C LYS A 3 -11.93 11.21 2.37
N LEU A 4 -11.27 11.41 3.51
CA LEU A 4 -9.98 12.10 3.59
C LEU A 4 -8.90 11.30 2.86
N LEU A 5 -8.81 10.00 3.12
CA LEU A 5 -7.81 9.13 2.50
C LEU A 5 -8.03 8.99 1.00
N GLN A 6 -9.28 8.77 0.58
CA GLN A 6 -9.65 8.63 -0.83
C GLN A 6 -9.33 9.90 -1.63
N ALA A 7 -9.60 11.08 -1.07
CA ALA A 7 -9.26 12.36 -1.70
C ALA A 7 -7.75 12.55 -1.94
N ASN A 8 -6.91 11.83 -1.19
CA ASN A 8 -5.45 11.88 -1.27
C ASN A 8 -4.83 10.66 -2.01
N ASN A 9 -5.64 9.85 -2.68
CA ASN A 9 -5.23 8.58 -3.31
C ASN A 9 -4.59 7.59 -2.33
N ILE A 10 -5.06 7.57 -1.09
CA ILE A 10 -4.61 6.63 -0.06
C ILE A 10 -5.69 5.56 0.09
N LEU A 11 -5.28 4.30 0.00
CA LEU A 11 -6.17 3.15 -0.01
C LEU A 11 -6.11 2.39 1.32
N THR A 12 -7.28 2.12 1.85
CA THR A 12 -7.54 1.09 2.87
C THR A 12 -8.20 -0.11 2.21
N GLY A 13 -8.52 -1.17 2.95
CA GLY A 13 -9.25 -2.31 2.38
C GLY A 13 -8.38 -3.22 1.54
N LEU A 14 -7.06 -3.21 1.76
CA LEU A 14 -6.13 -4.00 0.97
C LEU A 14 -6.04 -5.43 1.50
N LEU A 15 -5.62 -6.34 0.63
CA LEU A 15 -5.56 -7.76 0.96
C LEU A 15 -4.14 -8.11 1.39
N TRP A 16 -3.98 -8.67 2.59
CA TRP A 16 -2.67 -8.98 3.17
C TRP A 16 -2.43 -10.48 3.22
N GLU A 17 -1.24 -10.91 2.84
CA GLU A 17 -0.87 -12.33 2.84
C GLU A 17 -0.64 -12.82 4.28
N PRO A 18 -1.31 -13.90 4.72
CA PRO A 18 -1.07 -14.45 6.05
C PRO A 18 0.36 -15.00 6.13
N GLU A 19 0.89 -15.13 7.34
CA GLU A 19 2.21 -15.72 7.57
C GLU A 19 2.30 -17.16 7.06
N SER A 20 1.22 -17.93 7.23
CA SER A 20 1.09 -19.26 6.65
C SER A 20 -0.28 -19.47 6.00
N LEU A 21 -0.25 -20.02 4.79
CA LEU A 21 -1.42 -20.51 4.07
C LEU A 21 -1.82 -21.93 4.51
N SER A 22 -1.05 -22.57 5.39
CA SER A 22 -1.30 -23.96 5.83
C SER A 22 -2.62 -24.14 6.57
N PHE A 23 -3.15 -23.06 7.14
CA PHE A 23 -4.41 -23.05 7.87
C PHE A 23 -5.63 -22.89 6.95
N LEU A 24 -5.41 -22.57 5.67
CA LEU A 24 -6.47 -22.43 4.68
C LEU A 24 -6.75 -23.77 4.00
N ASP A 25 -8.03 -24.05 3.74
CA ASP A 25 -8.43 -25.20 2.94
C ASP A 25 -7.95 -25.06 1.48
N PRO A 26 -7.84 -26.17 0.72
CA PRO A 26 -7.35 -26.14 -0.66
C PRO A 26 -8.13 -25.20 -1.60
N GLY A 27 -9.43 -25.02 -1.36
CA GLY A 27 -10.27 -24.11 -2.12
C GLY A 27 -9.91 -22.65 -1.86
N ALA A 28 -9.77 -22.27 -0.59
CA ALA A 28 -9.30 -20.94 -0.20
C ALA A 28 -7.87 -20.65 -0.70
N GLN A 29 -6.97 -21.64 -0.67
CA GLN A 29 -5.63 -21.48 -1.25
C GLN A 29 -5.68 -21.23 -2.76
N ALA A 30 -6.56 -21.93 -3.49
CA ALA A 30 -6.73 -21.74 -4.93
C ALA A 30 -7.34 -20.35 -5.24
N ALA A 31 -8.34 -19.93 -4.47
CA ALA A 31 -8.95 -18.60 -4.59
C ALA A 31 -7.92 -17.49 -4.33
N PHE A 32 -7.11 -17.64 -3.27
CA PHE A 32 -6.01 -16.73 -2.95
C PHE A 32 -5.02 -16.61 -4.13
N ARG A 33 -4.59 -17.73 -4.72
CA ARG A 33 -3.71 -17.73 -5.90
C ARG A 33 -4.33 -17.01 -7.11
N GLY A 34 -5.65 -17.12 -7.31
CA GLY A 34 -6.37 -16.37 -8.34
C GLY A 34 -6.32 -14.87 -8.11
N MET A 35 -6.61 -14.45 -6.87
CA MET A 35 -6.56 -13.06 -6.42
C MET A 35 -5.17 -12.43 -6.56
N VAL A 36 -4.11 -13.16 -6.18
CA VAL A 36 -2.71 -12.73 -6.32
C VAL A 36 -2.35 -12.37 -7.77
N LYS A 37 -2.87 -13.11 -8.74
CA LYS A 37 -2.56 -12.87 -10.17
C LYS A 37 -3.29 -11.66 -10.74
N ALA A 38 -4.48 -11.35 -10.22
CA ALA A 38 -5.31 -10.25 -10.71
C ALA A 38 -4.88 -8.87 -10.16
N ASN A 39 -4.18 -8.86 -9.02
CA ASN A 39 -3.92 -7.64 -8.27
C ASN A 39 -2.46 -7.20 -8.30
N ARG A 40 -2.23 -5.89 -8.17
CA ARG A 40 -0.89 -5.34 -8.00
C ARG A 40 -0.35 -5.78 -6.65
N ARG A 41 0.81 -6.45 -6.66
CA ARG A 41 1.54 -6.82 -5.46
C ARG A 41 2.23 -5.62 -4.82
N LEU A 42 2.02 -5.48 -3.52
CA LEU A 42 2.72 -4.59 -2.61
C LEU A 42 3.76 -5.41 -1.84
N VAL A 43 4.93 -4.83 -1.62
CA VAL A 43 6.04 -5.51 -0.94
C VAL A 43 6.52 -4.61 0.18
N TYR A 44 6.66 -5.18 1.37
CA TYR A 44 7.21 -4.51 2.54
C TYR A 44 8.03 -5.51 3.37
N LYS A 45 8.66 -5.03 4.45
CA LYS A 45 9.47 -5.86 5.35
C LYS A 45 8.84 -5.96 6.73
N ASP A 46 8.88 -7.15 7.30
CA ASP A 46 8.54 -7.38 8.70
C ASP A 46 9.65 -6.91 9.66
N ALA A 47 9.45 -7.09 10.96
CA ALA A 47 10.43 -6.68 11.98
C ALA A 47 11.77 -7.42 11.86
N ALA A 48 11.76 -8.66 11.38
CA ALA A 48 12.96 -9.45 11.13
C ALA A 48 13.64 -9.11 9.78
N GLY A 49 13.00 -8.27 8.96
CA GLY A 49 13.49 -7.86 7.65
C GLY A 49 13.13 -8.81 6.51
N HIS A 50 12.32 -9.85 6.76
CA HIS A 50 11.80 -10.72 5.72
C HIS A 50 10.72 -10.02 4.90
N LEU A 51 10.52 -10.50 3.67
CA LEU A 51 9.51 -9.93 2.78
C LEU A 51 8.11 -10.36 3.21
N ALA A 52 7.22 -9.38 3.23
CA ALA A 52 5.80 -9.55 3.40
C ALA A 52 5.05 -8.90 2.23
N PHE A 53 3.85 -9.38 1.97
CA PHE A 53 3.11 -9.05 0.75
C PHE A 53 1.68 -8.59 1.05
N GLY A 54 1.23 -7.65 0.23
CA GLY A 54 -0.17 -7.24 0.15
C GLY A 54 -0.59 -7.09 -1.31
N TYR A 55 -1.87 -6.92 -1.54
CA TYR A 55 -2.46 -6.90 -2.88
C TYR A 55 -3.48 -5.78 -2.99
N CYS A 56 -3.41 -5.07 -4.12
CA CYS A 56 -4.24 -3.93 -4.42
C CYS A 56 -4.82 -4.05 -5.83
N GLU A 57 -6.12 -3.83 -5.97
CA GLU A 57 -6.80 -3.85 -7.27
C GLU A 57 -6.38 -2.67 -8.16
N LYS A 58 -6.01 -1.53 -7.55
CA LYS A 58 -5.56 -0.35 -8.30
C LYS A 58 -4.15 -0.55 -8.84
N ILE A 59 -4.03 -0.62 -10.16
CA ILE A 59 -2.76 -0.81 -10.87
C ILE A 59 -1.81 0.39 -10.67
N SER A 60 -2.35 1.62 -10.68
CA SER A 60 -1.54 2.85 -10.63
C SER A 60 -0.78 3.01 -9.32
N THR A 61 0.56 3.11 -9.39
CA THR A 61 1.47 3.34 -8.24
C THR A 61 1.34 4.72 -7.59
N LEU A 62 0.41 5.55 -8.06
CA LEU A 62 0.04 6.80 -7.38
C LEU A 62 -0.91 6.56 -6.21
N TYR A 63 -1.52 5.37 -6.14
CA TYR A 63 -2.31 4.97 -4.99
C TYR A 63 -1.43 4.35 -3.91
N GLU A 64 -1.47 4.97 -2.74
CA GLU A 64 -0.63 4.65 -1.58
C GLU A 64 -1.35 3.69 -0.63
N PRO A 65 -0.69 2.63 -0.13
CA PRO A 65 -1.30 1.66 0.78
C PRO A 65 -1.28 2.14 2.24
N PHE A 66 -2.42 2.53 2.78
CA PHE A 66 -2.55 3.13 4.12
C PHE A 66 -1.87 2.31 5.23
N ALA A 67 -2.15 1.00 5.28
CA ALA A 67 -1.65 0.13 6.33
C ALA A 67 -0.10 0.03 6.39
N ILE A 68 0.58 0.12 5.24
CA ILE A 68 2.06 0.14 5.21
C ILE A 68 2.59 1.42 5.87
N TYR A 69 1.95 2.57 5.61
CA TYR A 69 2.37 3.82 6.24
C TYR A 69 2.09 3.84 7.74
N ILE A 70 0.97 3.25 8.20
CA ILE A 70 0.71 3.09 9.63
C ILE A 70 1.82 2.27 10.29
N LYS A 71 2.13 1.10 9.73
CA LYS A 71 3.24 0.26 10.20
C LYS A 71 4.57 1.04 10.24
N GLU A 72 4.90 1.77 9.18
CA GLU A 72 6.19 2.48 9.09
C GLU A 72 6.31 3.67 10.04
N LEU A 73 5.20 4.35 10.33
CA LEU A 73 5.17 5.56 11.15
C LEU A 73 4.96 5.25 12.64
N PHE A 74 4.17 4.22 12.94
CA PHE A 74 3.67 3.96 14.29
C PHE A 74 4.01 2.57 14.83
N GLY A 75 4.48 1.64 14.00
CA GLY A 75 4.93 0.32 14.43
C GLY A 75 3.81 -0.70 14.60
N ASP A 76 3.99 -1.57 15.59
CA ASP A 76 3.04 -2.63 15.94
C ASP A 76 1.92 -2.08 16.82
N GLY A 77 0.69 -2.55 16.62
CA GLY A 77 -0.47 -2.06 17.32
C GLY A 77 -1.79 -2.48 16.69
N ILE A 78 -2.88 -2.29 17.44
CA ILE A 78 -4.25 -2.39 16.95
C ILE A 78 -4.74 -0.97 16.69
N TYR A 79 -4.81 -0.58 15.43
CA TYR A 79 -5.22 0.75 15.01
C TYR A 79 -6.69 0.75 14.59
N PHE A 80 -7.46 1.72 15.07
CA PHE A 80 -8.87 1.82 14.71
C PHE A 80 -9.33 3.25 14.48
N SER A 81 -10.39 3.42 13.70
CA SER A 81 -11.06 4.71 13.52
C SER A 81 -12.55 4.51 13.37
N HIS A 82 -13.33 5.28 14.12
CA HIS A 82 -14.77 5.31 13.96
C HIS A 82 -15.11 6.18 12.75
N SER A 83 -15.54 5.56 11.64
CA SER A 83 -15.83 6.27 10.39
C SER A 83 -17.19 6.98 10.46
N ASP A 84 -18.17 6.28 11.04
CA ASP A 84 -19.54 6.71 11.36
C ASP A 84 -19.99 6.02 12.67
N ASP A 85 -21.30 6.06 12.98
CA ASP A 85 -21.84 5.46 14.20
C ASP A 85 -21.82 3.92 14.17
N ASN A 86 -21.79 3.30 12.99
CA ASN A 86 -22.03 1.86 12.83
C ASN A 86 -20.77 1.07 12.47
N PHE A 87 -19.77 1.71 11.88
CA PHE A 87 -18.58 1.04 11.36
C PHE A 87 -17.30 1.58 12.00
N THR A 88 -16.37 0.66 12.23
CA THR A 88 -15.01 0.90 12.70
C THR A 88 -14.04 0.38 11.66
N TYR A 89 -13.13 1.23 11.21
CA TYR A 89 -11.92 0.77 10.54
C TYR A 89 -11.04 0.03 11.55
N LEU A 90 -10.55 -1.15 11.20
CA LEU A 90 -9.64 -1.97 11.99
C LEU A 90 -8.40 -2.33 11.18
N LEU A 91 -7.24 -2.15 11.79
CA LEU A 91 -5.95 -2.57 11.28
C LEU A 91 -5.11 -3.14 12.42
N ILE A 92 -4.53 -4.33 12.23
CA ILE A 92 -3.60 -4.90 13.20
C ILE A 92 -2.24 -5.04 12.53
N VAL A 93 -1.22 -4.53 13.20
CA VAL A 93 0.19 -4.71 12.84
C VAL A 93 0.86 -5.45 13.97
N ASN A 94 1.44 -6.62 13.67
CA ASN A 94 2.13 -7.45 14.66
C ASN A 94 3.47 -7.92 14.09
N GLU A 95 4.57 -7.75 14.82
CA GLU A 95 5.93 -8.10 14.40
C GLU A 95 6.30 -7.48 13.04
N GLY A 96 5.84 -6.25 12.79
CA GLY A 96 5.99 -5.57 11.51
C GLY A 96 5.22 -6.21 10.36
N ARG A 97 4.26 -7.11 10.62
CA ARG A 97 3.37 -7.67 9.58
C ARG A 97 1.97 -7.11 9.74
N ILE A 98 1.38 -6.71 8.63
CA ILE A 98 -0.04 -6.37 8.59
C ILE A 98 -0.81 -7.69 8.60
N VAL A 99 -1.67 -7.87 9.61
CA VAL A 99 -2.41 -9.11 9.82
C VAL A 99 -3.46 -9.28 8.74
N SER A 100 -3.51 -10.47 8.13
CA SER A 100 -4.49 -10.82 7.11
C SER A 100 -5.92 -10.74 7.66
N GLY A 101 -6.85 -10.24 6.83
CA GLY A 101 -8.24 -9.99 7.26
C GLY A 101 -8.44 -8.70 8.05
N THR A 102 -7.35 -7.98 8.38
CA THR A 102 -7.40 -6.61 8.90
C THR A 102 -7.16 -5.61 7.76
N ASP A 103 -7.11 -4.29 8.05
CA ASP A 103 -7.22 -3.22 7.06
C ASP A 103 -8.61 -3.17 6.41
N CYS A 104 -9.66 -3.17 7.23
CA CYS A 104 -11.04 -3.24 6.76
C CYS A 104 -11.99 -2.43 7.64
N PHE A 105 -13.20 -2.16 7.14
CA PHE A 105 -14.28 -1.61 7.96
C PHE A 105 -15.17 -2.77 8.43
N ILE A 106 -15.40 -2.82 9.74
CA ILE A 106 -16.25 -3.82 10.41
C ILE A 106 -17.33 -3.11 11.22
N GLU A 107 -18.41 -3.82 11.54
CA GLU A 107 -19.45 -3.29 12.41
C GLU A 107 -18.91 -2.98 13.81
N ARG A 108 -19.44 -1.92 14.44
CA ARG A 108 -19.01 -1.44 15.77
C ARG A 108 -19.14 -2.53 16.83
N GLU A 109 -20.25 -3.26 16.80
CA GLU A 109 -20.52 -4.35 17.74
C GLU A 109 -19.49 -5.48 17.61
N LEU A 110 -19.11 -5.82 16.37
CA LEU A 110 -18.06 -6.81 16.12
C LEU A 110 -16.70 -6.30 16.60
N PHE A 111 -16.38 -5.04 16.37
CA PHE A 111 -15.15 -4.44 16.90
C PHE A 111 -15.12 -4.50 18.44
N ASP A 112 -16.20 -4.08 19.10
CA ASP A 112 -16.28 -4.06 20.56
C ASP A 112 -16.14 -5.48 21.14
N GLU A 113 -16.70 -6.49 20.48
CA GLU A 113 -16.54 -7.90 20.87
C GLU A 113 -15.11 -8.40 20.68
N LEU A 114 -14.46 -8.09 19.54
CA LEU A 114 -13.05 -8.43 19.32
C LEU A 114 -12.13 -7.79 20.36
N MET A 115 -12.45 -6.57 20.81
CA MET A 115 -11.65 -5.86 21.82
C MET A 115 -11.86 -6.40 23.25
N ARG A 116 -12.91 -7.16 23.53
CA ARG A 116 -13.09 -7.84 24.83
C ARG A 116 -12.16 -9.03 25.00
N HIS A 117 -11.80 -9.69 23.89
CA HIS A 117 -10.98 -10.90 23.88
C HIS A 117 -9.92 -10.82 22.77
N PRO A 118 -8.91 -9.93 22.90
CA PRO A 118 -7.90 -9.77 21.86
C PRO A 118 -6.94 -10.97 21.76
N GLU A 119 -7.01 -11.95 22.68
CA GLU A 119 -6.27 -13.21 22.71
C GLU A 119 -4.81 -13.07 22.25
N GLN A 120 -4.52 -13.48 21.01
CA GLN A 120 -3.21 -13.49 20.37
C GLN A 120 -2.57 -12.10 20.16
N TYR A 121 -3.30 -11.02 20.42
CA TYR A 121 -2.86 -9.63 20.26
C TYR A 121 -2.93 -8.82 21.56
N GLU A 122 -3.08 -9.46 22.72
CA GLU A 122 -3.14 -8.79 24.03
C GLU A 122 -1.91 -7.92 24.34
N HIS A 123 -0.75 -8.24 23.74
CA HIS A 123 0.48 -7.47 23.90
C HIS A 123 0.51 -6.17 23.07
N LEU A 124 -0.42 -5.98 22.15
CA LEU A 124 -0.45 -4.83 21.26
C LEU A 124 -1.22 -3.66 21.89
N GLU A 125 -0.70 -2.45 21.72
CA GLU A 125 -1.40 -1.24 22.12
C GLU A 125 -2.59 -0.99 21.19
N VAL A 126 -3.75 -0.68 21.79
CA VAL A 126 -4.96 -0.29 21.04
C VAL A 126 -4.96 1.24 20.86
N THR A 127 -4.83 1.69 19.62
CA THR A 127 -4.67 3.11 19.29
C THR A 127 -5.79 3.63 18.40
N LEU A 128 -6.50 4.64 18.88
CA LEU A 128 -7.43 5.41 18.05
C LEU A 128 -6.65 6.28 17.07
N LEU A 129 -6.93 6.14 15.77
CA LEU A 129 -6.39 6.97 14.69
C LEU A 129 -7.07 8.34 14.70
N THR A 130 -6.39 9.29 15.34
CA THR A 130 -6.80 10.69 15.42
C THR A 130 -6.55 11.42 14.10
N GLU A 131 -7.18 12.59 13.93
CA GLU A 131 -6.93 13.46 12.78
C GLU A 131 -5.45 13.86 12.63
N VAL A 132 -4.73 13.98 13.75
CA VAL A 132 -3.28 14.28 13.76
C VAL A 132 -2.48 13.11 13.18
N GLN A 133 -2.79 11.87 13.54
CA GLN A 133 -2.09 10.71 12.96
C GLN A 133 -2.44 10.56 11.47
N LEU A 134 -3.70 10.77 11.10
CA LEU A 134 -4.13 10.71 9.70
C LEU A 134 -3.44 11.80 8.85
N SER A 135 -3.27 13.01 9.38
CA SER A 135 -2.59 14.09 8.65
C SER A 135 -1.10 13.79 8.41
N VAL A 136 -0.40 13.21 9.38
CA VAL A 136 0.99 12.75 9.22
C VAL A 136 1.10 11.69 8.13
N VAL A 137 0.18 10.73 8.08
CA VAL A 137 0.12 9.71 7.03
C VAL A 137 -0.10 10.36 5.67
N VAL A 138 -1.06 11.29 5.57
CA VAL A 138 -1.36 12.02 4.33
C VAL A 138 -0.14 12.79 3.84
N GLU A 139 0.57 13.50 4.73
CA GLU A 139 1.78 14.25 4.38
C GLU A 139 2.88 13.33 3.84
N LYS A 140 3.11 12.19 4.52
CA LYS A 140 4.11 11.20 4.10
C LYS A 140 3.79 10.60 2.72
N CYS A 141 2.53 10.22 2.50
CA CYS A 141 2.03 9.75 1.22
C CYS A 141 2.21 10.81 0.12
N HIS A 142 1.83 12.06 0.39
CA HIS A 142 1.97 13.15 -0.56
C HIS A 142 3.44 13.39 -0.96
N ALA A 143 4.35 13.39 0.02
CA ALA A 143 5.79 13.49 -0.25
C ALA A 143 6.30 12.35 -1.14
N HIS A 144 5.85 11.12 -0.91
CA HIS A 144 6.21 9.97 -1.74
C HIS A 144 5.67 10.13 -3.17
N GLN A 145 4.39 10.46 -3.33
CA GLN A 145 3.76 10.67 -4.64
C GLN A 145 4.46 11.77 -5.44
N VAL A 146 4.84 12.88 -4.80
CA VAL A 146 5.60 13.97 -5.44
C VAL A 146 6.94 13.48 -5.95
N SER A 147 7.66 12.69 -5.13
CA SER A 147 8.93 12.08 -5.52
C SER A 147 8.77 11.15 -6.75
N LEU A 148 7.74 10.29 -6.74
CA LEU A 148 7.44 9.41 -7.87
C LEU A 148 7.11 10.19 -9.15
N LYS A 149 6.26 11.23 -9.05
CA LYS A 149 5.92 12.10 -10.19
C LYS A 149 7.16 12.82 -10.73
N ARG A 150 8.05 13.30 -9.86
CA ARG A 150 9.31 13.94 -10.27
C ARG A 150 10.23 12.97 -10.99
N ARG A 151 10.42 11.76 -10.45
CA ARG A 151 11.23 10.70 -11.08
C ARG A 151 10.68 10.31 -12.45
N ARG A 152 9.36 10.15 -12.57
CA ARG A 152 8.71 9.85 -13.85
C ARG A 152 8.95 10.94 -14.89
N ARG A 153 8.79 12.21 -14.51
CA ARG A 153 9.08 13.35 -15.39
C ARG A 153 10.54 13.33 -15.87
N PHE A 154 11.47 13.10 -14.95
CA PHE A 154 12.90 13.01 -15.30
C PHE A 154 13.16 11.92 -16.34
N ILE A 155 12.65 10.71 -16.13
CA ILE A 155 12.81 9.59 -17.07
C ILE A 155 12.25 9.93 -18.45
N ILE A 156 11.04 10.49 -18.51
CA ILE A 156 10.39 10.88 -19.77
C ILE A 156 11.24 11.94 -20.49
N SER A 157 11.69 12.97 -19.78
CA SER A 157 12.55 14.02 -20.34
C SER A 157 13.88 13.45 -20.87
N SER A 158 14.51 12.53 -20.15
CA SER A 158 15.75 11.88 -20.60
C SER A 158 15.55 11.06 -21.87
N ILE A 159 14.45 10.30 -21.97
CA ILE A 159 14.13 9.51 -23.17
C ILE A 159 13.89 10.43 -24.37
N LEU A 160 13.10 11.50 -24.20
CA LEU A 160 12.82 12.45 -25.27
C LEU A 160 14.10 13.14 -25.77
N PHE A 161 14.94 13.63 -24.86
CA PHE A 161 16.18 14.30 -25.23
C PHE A 161 17.18 13.35 -25.90
N GLY A 162 17.32 12.13 -25.37
CA GLY A 162 18.13 11.09 -26.01
C GLY A 162 17.63 10.72 -27.41
N GLY A 163 16.31 10.63 -27.59
CA GLY A 163 15.69 10.39 -28.90
C GLY A 163 15.98 11.50 -29.90
N ILE A 164 15.89 12.77 -29.47
CA ILE A 164 16.22 13.92 -30.32
C ILE A 164 17.69 13.89 -30.75
N ILE A 165 18.61 13.64 -29.82
CA ILE A 165 20.04 13.53 -30.14
C ILE A 165 20.29 12.40 -31.14
N PHE A 166 19.68 11.23 -30.90
CA PHE A 166 19.84 10.08 -31.78
C PHE A 166 19.35 10.37 -33.20
N LEU A 167 18.17 10.99 -33.34
CA LEU A 167 17.63 11.39 -34.65
C LEU A 167 18.53 12.43 -35.35
N ALA A 168 19.08 13.39 -34.62
CA ALA A 168 20.00 14.38 -35.17
C ALA A 168 21.30 13.73 -35.69
N LEU A 169 21.87 12.80 -34.93
CA LEU A 169 23.06 12.04 -35.35
C LEU A 169 22.78 11.16 -36.57
N LEU A 170 21.61 10.52 -36.62
CA LEU A 170 21.19 9.72 -37.76
C LEU A 170 21.04 10.57 -39.03
N ALA A 171 20.39 11.73 -38.91
CA ALA A 171 20.23 12.67 -40.02
C ALA A 171 21.60 13.18 -40.53
N LEU A 172 22.53 13.45 -39.61
CA LEU A 172 23.89 13.85 -39.95
C LEU A 172 24.63 12.73 -40.71
N ALA A 173 24.56 11.49 -40.22
CA ALA A 173 25.17 10.33 -40.86
C ALA A 173 24.60 10.07 -42.27
N LEU A 174 23.27 10.16 -42.41
CA LEU A 174 22.59 10.07 -43.71
C LEU A 174 23.04 11.17 -44.67
N HIS A 175 23.15 12.40 -44.19
CA HIS A 175 23.65 13.52 -45.01
C HIS A 175 25.06 13.23 -45.54
N PHE A 176 25.97 12.73 -44.70
CA PHE A 176 27.33 12.36 -45.16
C PHE A 176 27.35 11.16 -46.12
N LEU A 177 26.44 10.21 -45.97
CA LEU A 177 26.33 9.04 -46.87
C LEU A 177 25.72 9.36 -48.24
N VAL A 178 24.84 10.36 -48.32
CA VAL A 178 24.13 10.73 -49.56
C VAL A 178 24.83 11.88 -50.29
N ALA A 179 25.47 12.80 -49.57
CA ALA A 179 26.15 13.96 -50.14
C ALA A 179 27.68 13.78 -50.33
N GLY A 180 28.23 12.64 -49.90
CA GLY A 180 29.62 12.21 -50.18
C GLY A 180 29.66 11.16 -51.28
#